data_AF-A0A090D064-F1
#
_entry.id   AF-A0A090D064-F1
#
_cell.length_a   1.000
_cell.length_b   1.000
_cell.length_c   1.000
_cell.angle_alpha   90.00
_cell.angle_beta   90.00
_cell.angle_gamma   90.00
#
_symmetry.space_group_name_H-M   'P 1'
#
loop_
_entity.id
_entity.type
_entity.pdbx_description
1 polymer ?
#
loop_
_entity_poly.entity_id
_entity_poly.type
_entity_poly.pdbx_seq_one_letter_code
_entity_poly.pdbx_strand_id
1 'polypeptide(L)'
;MSRINWLEKLKWNEEQIEDIQNAAYAYIKQGKYDIALPFFEALVVLEPDNPYNSQTLGALHLQLGHAKEAIRALDQALKIEADHGPTLLNLTKALFMLGKRDEGLKLAHILKNEKDLSISNVARALILAYER
;
A
#
# COMPACT_ATOMS: atom_id res chain seq x y z
N MET A 1 9.41 -23.98 -2.27
CA MET A 1 10.36 -23.56 -1.22
C MET A 1 9.55 -22.96 -0.10
N SER A 2 9.71 -23.43 1.14
CA SER A 2 9.10 -22.77 2.31
C SER A 2 9.77 -21.41 2.51
N ARG A 3 8.96 -20.38 2.82
CA ARG A 3 9.46 -19.05 3.15
C ARG A 3 10.26 -19.13 4.45
N ILE A 4 11.38 -18.41 4.55
CA ILE A 4 12.19 -18.36 5.78
C ILE A 4 11.38 -17.65 6.87
N ASN A 5 11.26 -18.27 8.05
CA ASN A 5 10.72 -17.61 9.23
C ASN A 5 11.81 -16.76 9.88
N TRP A 6 11.87 -15.48 9.52
CA TRP A 6 12.89 -14.56 10.02
C TRP A 6 12.72 -14.22 11.50
N LEU A 7 11.49 -14.17 12.03
CA LEU A 7 11.23 -13.93 13.45
C LEU A 7 11.91 -15.01 14.31
N GLU A 8 11.74 -16.28 13.92
CA GLU A 8 12.38 -17.41 14.60
C GLU A 8 13.92 -17.33 14.50
N LYS A 9 14.45 -17.03 13.32
CA LYS A 9 15.90 -16.96 13.08
C LYS A 9 16.57 -15.83 13.87
N LEU A 10 15.91 -14.69 13.97
CA LEU A 10 16.38 -13.52 14.71
C LEU A 10 16.08 -13.62 16.21
N LYS A 11 15.25 -14.58 16.62
CA LYS A 11 14.67 -14.70 17.98
C LYS A 11 13.92 -13.42 18.37
N TRP A 12 13.25 -12.82 17.39
CA TRP A 12 12.42 -11.65 17.59
C TRP A 12 11.00 -12.07 17.94
N ASN A 13 10.38 -11.28 18.79
CA ASN A 13 9.00 -11.42 19.22
C ASN A 13 8.19 -10.18 18.79
N GLU A 14 6.94 -10.11 19.25
CA GLU A 14 6.00 -9.03 18.93
C GLU A 14 6.51 -7.64 19.36
N GLU A 15 7.27 -7.54 20.46
CA GLU A 15 7.81 -6.26 20.97
C GLU A 15 8.78 -5.63 19.97
N GLN A 16 9.71 -6.41 19.41
CA GLN A 16 10.64 -5.87 18.40
C GLN A 16 9.92 -5.43 17.12
N ILE A 17 8.81 -6.10 16.77
CA ILE A 17 8.00 -5.72 15.62
C ILE A 17 7.22 -4.43 15.91
N GLU A 18 6.64 -4.31 17.10
CA GLU A 18 5.94 -3.12 17.54
C GLU A 18 6.87 -1.89 17.56
N ASP A 19 8.11 -2.05 18.04
CA ASP A 19 9.11 -0.98 18.05
C ASP A 19 9.43 -0.48 16.64
N ILE A 20 9.62 -1.40 15.68
CA ILE A 20 9.87 -1.09 14.27
C ILE A 20 8.66 -0.36 13.67
N GLN A 21 7.44 -0.86 13.92
CA GLN A 21 6.21 -0.23 13.45
C GLN A 21 6.05 1.18 14.02
N ASN A 22 6.23 1.35 15.33
CA ASN A 22 6.14 2.63 16.02
C ASN A 22 7.12 3.67 15.46
N ALA A 23 8.38 3.27 15.26
CA ALA A 23 9.39 4.12 14.63
C ALA A 23 8.99 4.50 13.19
N ALA A 24 8.56 3.53 12.38
CA ALA A 24 8.14 3.76 11.00
C ALA A 24 6.96 4.74 10.93
N TYR A 25 5.94 4.59 11.77
CA TYR A 25 4.81 5.52 11.83
C TYR A 25 5.21 6.91 12.29
N ALA A 26 6.15 7.02 13.24
CA ALA A 26 6.65 8.32 13.66
C ALA A 26 7.29 9.07 12.48
N TYR A 27 8.02 8.37 11.61
CA TYR A 27 8.56 8.97 10.38
C TYR A 27 7.48 9.30 9.35
N ILE A 28 6.48 8.43 9.16
CA ILE A 28 5.32 8.71 8.28
C ILE A 28 4.59 9.98 8.72
N LYS A 29 4.32 10.13 10.02
CA LYS A 29 3.65 11.31 10.58
C LYS A 29 4.44 12.60 10.39
N GLN A 30 5.76 12.50 10.29
CA GLN A 30 6.67 13.61 9.99
C GLN A 30 6.83 13.87 8.48
N GLY A 31 6.19 13.08 7.61
CA GLY A 31 6.38 13.16 6.16
C GLY A 31 7.73 12.64 5.66
N LYS A 32 8.51 11.96 6.51
CA LYS A 32 9.83 11.40 6.18
C LYS A 32 9.68 10.01 5.58
N TYR A 33 9.07 9.96 4.40
CA TYR A 33 8.68 8.70 3.74
C TYR A 33 9.89 7.87 3.28
N ASP A 34 10.96 8.54 2.88
CA ASP A 34 12.25 7.94 2.53
C ASP A 34 12.87 7.17 3.70
N ILE A 35 12.76 7.73 4.92
CA ILE A 35 13.24 7.08 6.14
C ILE A 35 12.30 5.95 6.57
N ALA A 36 10.99 6.12 6.41
CA ALA A 36 10.00 5.10 6.78
C ALA A 36 10.01 3.87 5.87
N LEU A 37 10.37 4.04 4.59
CA LEU A 37 10.35 2.98 3.58
C LEU A 37 11.07 1.69 4.00
N PRO A 38 12.37 1.71 4.40
CA PRO A 38 13.10 0.49 4.75
C PRO A 38 12.51 -0.26 5.95
N PHE A 39 11.81 0.42 6.87
CA PHE A 39 11.11 -0.25 7.96
C PHE A 39 9.97 -1.12 7.43
N PHE A 40 9.16 -0.60 6.51
CA PHE A 40 8.06 -1.37 5.91
C PHE A 40 8.54 -2.45 4.94
N GLU A 41 9.68 -2.23 4.25
CA GLU A 41 10.33 -3.31 3.49
C GLU A 41 10.74 -4.47 4.40
N ALA A 42 11.30 -4.18 5.58
CA ALA A 42 11.62 -5.20 6.57
C ALA A 42 10.37 -5.88 7.13
N LEU A 43 9.32 -5.12 7.49
CA LEU A 43 8.08 -5.66 8.04
C LEU A 43 7.35 -6.60 7.07
N VAL A 44 7.39 -6.33 5.76
CA VAL A 44 6.82 -7.25 4.75
C VAL A 44 7.62 -8.55 4.65
N VAL A 45 8.91 -8.56 5.00
CA VAL A 45 9.72 -9.79 5.05
C VAL A 45 9.50 -10.56 6.36
N LEU A 46 9.35 -9.85 7.48
CA LEU A 46 9.18 -10.41 8.82
C LEU A 46 7.76 -10.97 9.02
N GLU A 47 6.75 -10.25 8.55
CA GLU A 47 5.33 -10.58 8.66
C GLU A 47 4.67 -10.55 7.27
N PRO A 48 5.00 -11.51 6.41
CA PRO A 48 4.64 -11.46 4.99
C PRO A 48 3.16 -11.73 4.71
N ASP A 49 2.44 -12.25 5.71
CA ASP A 49 1.01 -12.54 5.65
C ASP A 49 0.18 -11.46 6.39
N ASN A 50 0.84 -10.39 6.86
CA ASN A 50 0.16 -9.21 7.39
C ASN A 50 -0.13 -8.24 6.21
N PRO A 51 -1.41 -8.11 5.76
CA PRO A 51 -1.75 -7.26 4.64
C PRO A 51 -1.39 -5.81 4.92
N TYR A 52 -1.54 -5.35 6.17
CA TYR A 52 -1.26 -3.97 6.58
C TYR A 52 0.15 -3.49 6.17
N ASN A 53 1.16 -4.35 6.35
CA ASN A 53 2.55 -4.01 6.02
C ASN A 53 2.70 -3.76 4.52
N SER A 54 2.08 -4.59 3.69
CA SER A 54 2.13 -4.44 2.22
C SER A 54 1.27 -3.26 1.74
N GLN A 55 0.15 -2.98 2.41
CA GLN A 55 -0.68 -1.80 2.14
C GLN A 55 0.10 -0.50 2.38
N THR A 56 0.77 -0.42 3.53
CA THR A 56 1.54 0.78 3.91
C THR A 56 2.80 0.93 3.05
N LEU A 57 3.49 -0.17 2.73
CA LEU A 57 4.61 -0.15 1.79
C LEU A 57 4.17 0.40 0.42
N GLY A 58 3.02 -0.05 -0.08
CA GLY A 58 2.44 0.46 -1.32
C GLY A 58 2.11 1.96 -1.27
N ALA A 59 1.55 2.42 -0.15
CA ALA A 59 1.27 3.84 0.08
C ALA A 59 2.56 4.70 0.15
N LEU A 60 3.61 4.19 0.79
CA LEU A 60 4.92 4.86 0.86
C LEU A 60 5.56 5.00 -0.52
N HIS A 61 5.56 3.93 -1.31
CA HIS A 61 6.04 3.98 -2.69
C HIS A 61 5.29 5.00 -3.53
N LEU A 62 3.98 5.15 -3.36
CA LEU A 62 3.20 6.21 -4.03
C LEU A 62 3.65 7.61 -3.63
N GLN A 63 3.84 7.87 -2.32
CA GLN A 63 4.31 9.17 -1.85
C GLN A 63 5.69 9.53 -2.41
N LEU A 64 6.52 8.52 -2.65
CA LEU A 64 7.86 8.67 -3.22
C LEU A 64 7.90 8.66 -4.76
N GLY A 65 6.76 8.52 -5.44
CA GLY A 65 6.72 8.48 -6.91
C GLY A 65 7.05 7.11 -7.52
N HIS A 66 7.30 6.09 -6.71
CA HIS A 66 7.70 4.74 -7.10
C HIS A 66 6.47 3.87 -7.48
N ALA A 67 5.75 4.28 -8.53
CA ALA A 67 4.45 3.70 -8.83
C ALA A 67 4.49 2.20 -9.22
N LYS A 68 5.60 1.69 -9.79
CA LYS A 68 5.71 0.26 -10.13
C LYS A 68 5.83 -0.61 -8.88
N GLU A 69 6.64 -0.17 -7.93
CA GLU A 69 6.86 -0.80 -6.64
C GLU A 69 5.59 -0.74 -5.80
N ALA A 70 4.87 0.40 -5.85
CA ALA A 70 3.56 0.54 -5.22
C ALA A 70 2.58 -0.55 -5.68
N ILE A 71 2.44 -0.76 -7.00
CA ILE A 71 1.55 -1.80 -7.54
C ILE A 71 1.91 -3.18 -6.98
N ARG A 72 3.21 -3.55 -6.97
CA ARG A 72 3.64 -4.86 -6.46
C ARG A 72 3.24 -5.07 -5.00
N ALA A 73 3.45 -4.07 -4.15
CA ALA A 73 3.10 -4.15 -2.73
C ALA A 73 1.58 -4.17 -2.52
N LEU A 74 0.83 -3.35 -3.26
CA LEU A 74 -0.63 -3.31 -3.18
C LEU A 74 -1.26 -4.61 -3.70
N ASP A 75 -0.73 -5.20 -4.77
CA ASP A 75 -1.16 -6.51 -5.28
C ASP A 75 -0.92 -7.61 -4.25
N GLN A 76 0.18 -7.56 -3.48
CA GLN A 76 0.41 -8.48 -2.38
C GLN A 76 -0.65 -8.32 -1.27
N ALA A 77 -0.97 -7.07 -0.90
CA ALA A 77 -2.03 -6.80 0.06
C ALA A 77 -3.40 -7.31 -0.43
N LEU A 78 -3.75 -7.07 -1.70
CA LEU A 78 -5.03 -7.47 -2.29
C LEU A 78 -5.17 -8.99 -2.47
N LYS A 79 -4.06 -9.75 -2.50
CA LYS A 79 -4.13 -11.22 -2.46
C LYS A 79 -4.67 -11.75 -1.13
N ILE A 80 -4.47 -11.00 -0.04
CA ILE A 80 -4.92 -11.37 1.31
C ILE A 80 -6.27 -10.72 1.60
N GLU A 81 -6.41 -9.43 1.28
CA GLU A 81 -7.63 -8.63 1.47
C GLU A 81 -8.08 -8.00 0.13
N ALA A 82 -8.82 -8.77 -0.67
CA ALA A 82 -9.18 -8.40 -2.04
C ALA A 82 -10.06 -7.16 -2.17
N ASP A 83 -10.86 -6.84 -1.15
CA ASP A 83 -11.85 -5.75 -1.16
C ASP A 83 -11.50 -4.64 -0.15
N HIS A 84 -10.21 -4.33 -0.03
CA HIS A 84 -9.78 -3.22 0.81
C HIS A 84 -9.78 -1.90 0.02
N GLY A 85 -10.83 -1.10 0.21
CA GLY A 85 -11.04 0.17 -0.49
C GLY A 85 -9.82 1.11 -0.55
N PRO A 86 -9.12 1.39 0.59
CA PRO A 86 -7.91 2.22 0.57
C PRO A 86 -6.78 1.64 -0.31
N THR A 87 -6.61 0.32 -0.31
CA THR A 87 -5.60 -0.35 -1.16
C THR A 87 -5.96 -0.23 -2.63
N LEU A 88 -7.23 -0.47 -2.98
CA LEU A 88 -7.73 -0.32 -4.35
C LEU A 88 -7.61 1.13 -4.85
N LEU A 89 -7.86 2.11 -3.98
CA LEU A 89 -7.69 3.52 -4.31
C LEU A 89 -6.22 3.88 -4.56
N ASN A 90 -5.31 3.36 -3.74
CA ASN A 90 -3.87 3.54 -3.96
C ASN A 90 -3.41 2.83 -5.25
N LEU A 91 -3.92 1.64 -5.54
CA LEU A 91 -3.62 0.94 -6.80
C LEU A 91 -4.10 1.75 -8.00
N THR A 92 -5.32 2.30 -7.91
CA THR A 92 -5.89 3.21 -8.92
C THR A 92 -4.96 4.40 -9.19
N LYS A 93 -4.47 5.07 -8.13
CA LYS A 93 -3.52 6.19 -8.26
C LYS A 93 -2.19 5.74 -8.91
N ALA A 94 -1.67 4.58 -8.52
CA ALA A 94 -0.42 4.04 -9.07
C ALA A 94 -0.55 3.75 -10.57
N LEU A 95 -1.69 3.18 -11.00
CA LEU A 95 -1.98 2.91 -12.41
C LEU A 95 -2.02 4.20 -13.23
N PHE A 96 -2.66 5.26 -12.72
CA PHE A 96 -2.66 6.56 -13.39
C PHE A 96 -1.26 7.18 -13.47
N MET A 97 -0.45 7.10 -12.41
CA MET A 97 0.95 7.57 -12.42
C MET A 97 1.82 6.86 -13.48
N LEU A 98 1.52 5.59 -13.77
CA LEU A 98 2.20 4.84 -14.84
C LEU A 98 1.60 5.02 -16.23
N GLY A 99 0.59 5.87 -16.39
CA GLY A 99 -0.13 6.06 -17.65
C GLY A 99 -1.01 4.86 -18.06
N LYS A 100 -1.25 3.91 -17.15
CA LYS A 100 -2.17 2.77 -17.35
C LYS A 100 -3.62 3.22 -17.18
N ARG A 101 -4.04 4.16 -18.03
CA ARG A 101 -5.31 4.88 -17.97
C ARG A 101 -6.51 3.94 -17.90
N ASP A 102 -6.60 2.95 -18.79
CA ASP A 102 -7.75 2.05 -18.87
C ASP A 102 -7.92 1.18 -17.62
N GLU A 103 -6.82 0.67 -17.08
CA GLU A 103 -6.82 -0.12 -15.84
C GLU A 103 -7.23 0.78 -14.65
N GLY A 104 -6.70 2.00 -14.58
CA GLY A 104 -7.06 2.99 -13.55
C GLY A 104 -8.53 3.38 -13.59
N LEU A 105 -9.09 3.66 -14.77
CA LEU A 105 -10.51 4.02 -14.92
C LEU A 105 -11.45 2.88 -14.52
N LYS A 106 -11.10 1.63 -14.87
CA LYS A 106 -11.88 0.45 -14.43
C LYS A 106 -12.00 0.39 -12.92
N LEU A 107 -10.89 0.51 -12.19
CA LEU A 107 -10.91 0.50 -10.72
C LEU A 107 -11.61 1.72 -10.15
N ALA A 108 -11.37 2.92 -10.70
CA ALA A 108 -12.04 4.13 -10.25
C ALA A 108 -13.57 4.03 -10.39
N HIS A 109 -14.07 3.38 -11.44
CA HIS A 109 -15.50 3.13 -11.62
C HIS A 109 -16.11 2.15 -10.61
N ILE A 110 -15.33 1.19 -10.13
CA ILE A 110 -15.74 0.32 -9.02
C ILE A 110 -15.86 1.17 -7.75
N LEU A 111 -14.83 1.97 -7.46
CA LEU A 111 -14.72 2.74 -6.23
C LEU A 111 -15.66 3.94 -6.13
N LYS A 112 -16.20 4.46 -7.25
CA LYS A 112 -17.10 5.64 -7.22
C LYS A 112 -18.41 5.42 -6.45
N ASN A 113 -18.74 4.15 -6.16
CA ASN A 113 -19.93 3.70 -5.44
C ASN A 113 -19.60 3.16 -4.03
N GLU A 114 -18.35 3.28 -3.58
CA GLU A 114 -17.95 2.90 -2.23
C GLU A 114 -18.76 3.64 -1.15
N LYS A 115 -18.98 2.96 -0.01
CA LYS A 115 -19.69 3.56 1.14
C LYS A 115 -18.88 4.68 1.77
N ASP A 116 -17.56 4.56 1.74
CA ASP A 116 -16.66 5.61 2.20
C ASP A 116 -16.70 6.80 1.22
N LEU A 117 -17.22 7.92 1.70
CA LEU A 117 -17.36 9.14 0.90
C LEU A 117 -16.01 9.74 0.50
N SER A 118 -14.96 9.55 1.30
CA SER A 118 -13.61 10.01 0.95
C SER A 118 -13.09 9.24 -0.27
N ILE A 119 -13.23 7.92 -0.25
CA ILE A 119 -12.79 7.05 -1.35
C ILE A 119 -13.59 7.33 -2.62
N SER A 120 -14.92 7.31 -2.51
CA SER A 120 -15.80 7.50 -3.68
C SER A 120 -15.65 8.89 -4.31
N ASN A 121 -15.43 9.95 -3.53
CA ASN A 121 -15.18 11.29 -4.05
C ASN A 121 -13.84 11.37 -4.80
N VAL A 122 -12.77 10.79 -4.27
CA VAL A 122 -11.47 10.74 -4.98
C VAL A 122 -11.60 9.93 -6.26
N ALA A 123 -12.29 8.80 -6.23
CA ALA A 123 -12.51 7.98 -7.42
C ALA A 123 -13.25 8.75 -8.53
N ARG A 124 -14.31 9.49 -8.18
CA ARG A 124 -15.04 10.38 -9.13
C ARG A 124 -14.14 11.48 -9.68
N ALA A 125 -13.30 12.10 -8.85
CA ALA A 125 -12.35 13.11 -9.31
C ALA A 125 -11.33 12.53 -10.31
N LEU A 126 -10.80 11.32 -10.03
CA LEU A 126 -9.90 10.62 -10.94
C LEU A 126 -10.57 10.29 -12.27
N ILE A 127 -11.83 9.83 -12.25
CA ILE A 127 -12.62 9.60 -13.47
C ILE A 127 -12.69 10.89 -14.31
N LEU A 128 -13.12 12.00 -13.72
CA LEU A 128 -13.26 13.28 -14.44
C LEU A 128 -11.93 13.80 -15.01
N ALA A 129 -10.82 13.57 -14.30
CA ALA A 129 -9.49 13.98 -14.74
C ALA A 129 -8.96 13.14 -15.92
N TYR A 130 -9.35 11.87 -16.00
CA TYR A 130 -8.80 10.91 -16.96
C TYR A 130 -9.83 10.38 -17.97
N GLU A 131 -11.06 10.88 -18.05
CA GLU A 131 -12.06 10.50 -19.06
C GLU A 131 -12.06 11.36 -20.33
N ARG A 132 -11.16 12.35 -20.44
CA ARG A 132 -11.10 13.25 -21.61
C ARG A 132 -10.37 12.68 -22.83
#